data_AF-A0A5C5WCJ9-F1
#
_entry.id   AF-A0A5C5WCJ9-F1
#
_cell.length_a   1.000
_cell.length_b   1.000
_cell.length_c   1.000
_cell.angle_alpha   90.00
_cell.angle_beta   90.00
_cell.angle_gamma   90.00
#
_symmetry.space_group_name_H-M   'P 1'
#
loop_
_entity.id
_entity.type
_entity.pdbx_description
1 polymer ?
#
loop_
_entity_poly.entity_id
_entity_poly.type
_entity_poly.pdbx_seq_one_letter_code
_entity_poly.pdbx_strand_id
1 'polypeptide(L)'
;MRPRGVTLVMLKTSSYTRDVPLHNIGFAFTPSLASNDHQVRILVDEKDWLGDSLLGIDPPEFFAQLALTIGGELLVGRCECGCVGCDDMTVQVVRNQDAVKWIDCRDSELTFSTAQYDLAMHRAKNDFAWESPNRTAERRAAKILNGIVLPDGFSFQWASTRIRDSVLTLSFLRDGVQKIVDLVWDGVRPESACASATTFVAQLGEQSHALEPAAGPDTDGKSLPPAQ
;
A
#
# COMPACT_ATOMS: atom_id res chain seq x y z
N MET A 1 -17.51 -66.66 19.50
CA MET A 1 -17.57 -65.32 18.86
C MET A 1 -16.23 -65.05 18.20
N ARG A 2 -16.18 -64.88 16.87
CA ARG A 2 -14.97 -64.48 16.13
C ARG A 2 -15.09 -63.00 15.76
N PRO A 3 -14.04 -62.18 15.88
CA PRO A 3 -14.11 -60.77 15.49
C PRO A 3 -14.15 -60.64 13.97
N ARG A 4 -15.03 -59.77 13.47
CA ARG A 4 -15.14 -59.42 12.06
C ARG A 4 -13.95 -58.53 11.67
N GLY A 5 -13.22 -58.91 10.64
CA GLY A 5 -12.15 -58.09 10.07
C GLY A 5 -12.71 -56.80 9.47
N VAL A 6 -12.09 -55.68 9.80
CA VAL A 6 -12.36 -54.36 9.21
C VAL A 6 -11.51 -54.24 7.95
N THR A 7 -12.16 -54.18 6.78
CA THR A 7 -11.49 -53.90 5.51
C THR A 7 -11.30 -52.40 5.36
N LEU A 8 -10.05 -51.95 5.42
CA LEU A 8 -9.67 -50.57 5.13
C LEU A 8 -9.69 -50.36 3.61
N VAL A 9 -10.70 -49.66 3.10
CA VAL A 9 -10.74 -49.23 1.69
C VAL A 9 -9.92 -47.96 1.57
N MET A 10 -8.67 -48.07 1.11
CA MET A 10 -7.90 -46.90 0.69
C MET A 10 -8.52 -46.33 -0.58
N LEU A 11 -9.27 -45.23 -0.44
CA LEU A 11 -9.68 -44.40 -1.56
C LEU A 11 -8.42 -43.78 -2.16
N LYS A 12 -8.00 -44.29 -3.33
CA LYS A 12 -7.01 -43.62 -4.17
C LYS A 12 -7.62 -42.27 -4.59
N THR A 13 -7.17 -41.18 -3.98
CA THR A 13 -7.38 -39.85 -4.53
C THR A 13 -6.62 -39.78 -5.86
N SER A 14 -7.36 -39.99 -6.94
CA SER A 14 -6.88 -39.76 -8.30
C SER A 14 -6.53 -38.28 -8.43
N SER A 15 -5.24 -37.96 -8.37
CA SER A 15 -4.72 -36.63 -8.67
C SER A 15 -4.85 -36.39 -10.17
N TYR A 16 -6.04 -36.00 -10.59
CA TYR A 16 -6.27 -35.47 -11.93
C TYR A 16 -5.66 -34.06 -11.98
N THR A 17 -4.33 -33.97 -12.07
CA THR A 17 -3.65 -32.73 -12.44
C THR A 17 -3.98 -32.48 -13.91
N ARG A 18 -5.11 -31.80 -14.17
CA ARG A 18 -5.24 -31.08 -15.43
C ARG A 18 -4.09 -30.08 -15.47
N ASP A 19 -3.32 -30.07 -16.56
CA ASP A 19 -2.38 -28.99 -16.84
C ASP A 19 -3.18 -27.69 -16.92
N VAL A 20 -3.21 -26.95 -15.82
CA VAL A 20 -3.80 -25.61 -15.79
C VAL A 20 -2.83 -24.72 -16.58
N PRO A 21 -3.27 -24.06 -17.66
CA PRO A 21 -2.39 -23.21 -18.44
C PRO A 21 -1.85 -22.08 -17.55
N LEU A 22 -0.53 -21.87 -17.61
CA LEU A 22 0.13 -20.78 -16.92
C LEU A 22 0.11 -19.54 -17.81
N HIS A 23 -0.36 -18.44 -17.24
CA HIS A 23 -0.36 -17.12 -17.86
C HIS A 23 0.91 -16.34 -17.49
N ASN A 24 1.23 -15.34 -18.29
CA ASN A 24 2.23 -14.33 -17.95
C ASN A 24 1.54 -13.06 -17.45
N ILE A 25 1.96 -12.57 -16.29
CA ILE A 25 1.56 -11.25 -15.79
C ILE A 25 2.59 -10.16 -16.13
N GLY A 26 2.10 -8.97 -16.50
CA GLY A 26 2.89 -7.76 -16.70
C GLY A 26 2.10 -6.52 -16.29
N PHE A 27 2.75 -5.35 -16.37
CA PHE A 27 2.17 -4.09 -15.96
C PHE A 27 2.53 -2.97 -16.93
N ALA A 28 1.57 -2.10 -17.21
CA ALA A 28 1.81 -0.81 -17.85
C ALA A 28 1.34 0.32 -16.93
N PHE A 29 2.01 1.46 -17.01
CA PHE A 29 1.70 2.66 -16.25
C PHE A 29 1.25 3.75 -17.20
N THR A 30 0.02 4.24 -17.02
CA THR A 30 -0.53 5.29 -17.87
C THR A 30 -1.16 6.39 -17.01
N PRO A 31 -1.16 7.65 -17.48
CA PRO A 31 -1.99 8.68 -16.88
C PRO A 31 -3.47 8.30 -16.98
N SER A 32 -4.25 8.62 -15.95
CA SER A 32 -5.71 8.59 -15.98
C SER A 32 -6.24 10.02 -15.88
N LEU A 33 -6.81 10.51 -16.98
CA LEU A 33 -7.40 11.85 -17.01
C LEU A 33 -8.65 11.94 -16.14
N ALA A 34 -9.40 10.84 -16.01
CA ALA A 34 -10.64 10.78 -15.22
C ALA A 34 -10.38 11.03 -13.73
N SER A 35 -9.28 10.47 -13.19
CA SER A 35 -8.91 10.55 -11.77
C SER A 35 -7.74 11.51 -11.50
N ASN A 36 -7.21 12.18 -12.53
CA ASN A 36 -6.05 13.07 -12.44
C ASN A 36 -4.84 12.40 -11.72
N ASP A 37 -4.67 11.10 -11.93
CA ASP A 37 -3.62 10.26 -11.35
C ASP A 37 -2.91 9.41 -12.42
N HIS A 38 -2.09 8.47 -11.98
CA HIS A 38 -1.61 7.39 -12.83
C HIS A 38 -2.35 6.12 -12.46
N GLN A 39 -2.36 5.16 -13.37
CA GLN A 39 -3.02 3.89 -13.15
C GLN A 39 -2.10 2.74 -13.58
N VAL A 40 -2.15 1.67 -12.80
CA VAL A 40 -1.58 0.38 -13.16
C VAL A 40 -2.56 -0.36 -14.05
N ARG A 41 -2.14 -0.65 -15.28
CA ARG A 41 -2.86 -1.52 -16.22
C ARG A 41 -2.26 -2.92 -16.13
N ILE A 42 -3.08 -3.90 -15.80
CA ILE A 42 -2.65 -5.28 -15.59
C ILE A 42 -2.65 -5.99 -16.95
N LEU A 43 -1.50 -6.52 -17.35
CA LEU A 43 -1.35 -7.25 -18.60
C LEU A 43 -1.33 -8.74 -18.32
N VAL A 44 -2.26 -9.49 -18.92
CA VAL A 44 -2.30 -10.96 -18.87
C VAL A 44 -2.07 -11.46 -20.30
N ASP A 45 -1.00 -12.21 -20.50
CA ASP A 45 -0.54 -12.63 -21.83
C ASP A 45 -0.47 -11.44 -22.81
N GLU A 46 0.14 -10.35 -22.35
CA GLU A 46 0.34 -9.09 -23.08
C GLU A 46 -0.93 -8.30 -23.42
N LYS A 47 -2.10 -8.71 -22.92
CA LYS A 47 -3.38 -8.01 -23.11
C LYS A 47 -3.80 -7.29 -21.84
N ASP A 48 -4.30 -6.07 -21.99
CA ASP A 48 -4.92 -5.34 -20.88
C ASP A 48 -6.13 -6.11 -20.37
N TRP A 49 -6.03 -6.61 -19.14
CA TRP A 49 -7.03 -7.46 -18.51
C TRP A 49 -8.21 -6.67 -17.95
N LEU A 50 -8.00 -5.40 -17.60
CA LEU A 50 -9.06 -4.53 -17.08
C LEU A 50 -9.99 -4.03 -18.20
N GLY A 51 -9.50 -4.00 -19.45
CA GLY A 51 -10.24 -3.49 -20.60
C GLY A 51 -10.64 -2.02 -20.46
N ASP A 52 -11.61 -1.57 -21.25
CA ASP A 52 -11.99 -0.15 -21.29
C ASP A 52 -12.98 0.26 -20.18
N SER A 53 -13.61 -0.71 -19.50
CA SER A 53 -14.69 -0.49 -18.53
C SER A 53 -14.20 -0.20 -17.10
N LEU A 54 -12.92 -0.40 -16.84
CA LEU A 54 -12.34 -0.25 -15.50
C LEU A 54 -11.09 0.63 -15.56
N LEU A 55 -10.93 1.48 -14.55
CA LEU A 55 -9.71 2.22 -14.30
C LEU A 55 -8.75 1.36 -13.47
N GLY A 56 -7.44 1.52 -13.69
CA GLY A 56 -6.45 0.92 -12.83
C GLY A 56 -6.29 1.67 -11.50
N ILE A 57 -5.53 1.08 -10.59
CA ILE A 57 -5.20 1.65 -9.27
C ILE A 57 -3.94 2.51 -9.36
N ASP A 58 -3.81 3.56 -8.55
CA ASP A 58 -2.57 4.36 -8.48
C ASP A 58 -1.36 3.46 -8.13
N PRO A 59 -0.20 3.53 -8.81
CA PRO A 59 0.85 2.54 -8.63
C PRO A 59 1.38 2.37 -7.20
N PRO A 60 1.67 3.45 -6.43
CA PRO A 60 1.99 3.32 -5.01
C PRO A 60 0.91 2.58 -4.19
N GLU A 61 -0.37 2.87 -4.43
CA GLU A 61 -1.48 2.21 -3.74
C GLU A 61 -1.59 0.74 -4.12
N PHE A 62 -1.51 0.43 -5.42
CA PHE A 62 -1.56 -0.94 -5.92
C PHE A 62 -0.46 -1.80 -5.29
N PHE A 63 0.80 -1.35 -5.34
CA PHE A 63 1.94 -2.11 -4.83
C PHE A 63 2.14 -2.08 -3.31
N ALA A 64 1.29 -1.34 -2.58
CA ALA A 64 1.21 -1.37 -1.12
C ALA A 64 0.32 -2.50 -0.59
N GLN A 65 -0.56 -3.07 -1.43
CA GLN A 65 -1.48 -4.12 -1.02
C GLN A 65 -0.74 -5.42 -0.65
N LEU A 66 -0.93 -5.87 0.59
CA LEU A 66 -0.31 -7.10 1.10
C LEU A 66 -0.75 -8.35 0.32
N ALA A 67 -1.95 -8.35 -0.25
CA ALA A 67 -2.47 -9.47 -1.01
C ALA A 67 -1.57 -9.86 -2.21
N LEU A 68 -0.78 -8.91 -2.74
CA LEU A 68 0.21 -9.20 -3.77
C LEU A 68 1.31 -10.17 -3.30
N THR A 69 1.66 -10.16 -2.02
CA THR A 69 2.79 -10.94 -1.50
C THR A 69 2.35 -12.14 -0.68
N ILE A 70 1.33 -12.00 0.16
CA ILE A 70 0.90 -13.05 1.10
C ILE A 70 -0.44 -13.69 0.72
N GLY A 71 -1.09 -13.24 -0.35
CA GLY A 71 -2.45 -13.66 -0.71
C GLY A 71 -3.54 -12.93 0.08
N GLY A 72 -4.81 -13.19 -0.25
CA GLY A 72 -5.96 -12.45 0.28
C GLY A 72 -6.73 -11.72 -0.82
N GLU A 73 -7.64 -10.83 -0.43
CA GLU A 73 -8.38 -9.98 -1.37
C GLU A 73 -7.48 -8.86 -1.91
N LEU A 74 -7.41 -8.74 -3.23
CA LEU A 74 -6.63 -7.73 -3.95
C LEU A 74 -7.56 -6.86 -4.78
N LEU A 75 -7.48 -5.54 -4.57
CA LEU A 75 -8.11 -4.55 -5.42
C LEU A 75 -7.29 -4.38 -6.71
N VAL A 76 -7.91 -4.66 -7.86
CA VAL A 76 -7.23 -4.65 -9.18
C VAL A 76 -7.73 -3.55 -10.11
N GLY A 77 -8.94 -3.03 -9.90
CA GLY A 77 -9.49 -1.93 -10.69
C GLY A 77 -10.58 -1.15 -9.96
N ARG A 78 -10.80 0.09 -10.40
CA ARG A 78 -11.86 1.01 -9.95
C ARG A 78 -12.90 1.17 -11.04
N CYS A 79 -14.11 1.58 -10.67
CA CYS A 79 -15.08 2.02 -11.67
C CYS A 79 -14.62 3.29 -12.40
N GLU A 80 -15.29 3.62 -13.49
CA GLU A 80 -15.00 4.81 -14.33
C GLU A 80 -15.09 6.13 -13.55
N CYS A 81 -15.76 6.13 -12.40
CA CYS A 81 -15.80 7.21 -11.42
C CYS A 81 -14.42 7.57 -10.85
N GLY A 82 -13.47 6.63 -10.84
CA GLY A 82 -12.14 6.79 -10.23
C GLY A 82 -12.12 6.76 -8.71
N CYS A 83 -13.27 6.62 -8.04
CA CYS A 83 -13.36 6.50 -6.59
C CYS A 83 -13.20 5.04 -6.16
N VAL A 84 -12.26 4.77 -5.25
CA VAL A 84 -12.19 3.49 -4.54
C VAL A 84 -13.45 3.30 -3.68
N GLY A 85 -13.99 2.09 -3.68
CA GLY A 85 -15.21 1.68 -2.98
C GLY A 85 -16.49 1.86 -3.79
N CYS A 86 -16.41 2.29 -5.04
CA CYS A 86 -17.55 2.46 -5.93
C CYS A 86 -17.45 1.44 -7.05
N ASP A 87 -18.10 0.28 -6.90
CA ASP A 87 -18.11 -0.83 -7.88
C ASP A 87 -16.70 -1.24 -8.35
N ASP A 88 -15.81 -1.41 -7.39
CA ASP A 88 -14.43 -1.82 -7.63
C ASP A 88 -14.32 -3.30 -8.06
N MET A 89 -13.28 -3.60 -8.84
CA MET A 89 -12.93 -4.97 -9.18
C MET A 89 -11.88 -5.51 -8.21
N THR A 90 -12.23 -6.60 -7.52
CA THR A 90 -11.31 -7.35 -6.65
C THR A 90 -11.10 -8.77 -7.17
N VAL A 91 -9.98 -9.37 -6.76
CA VAL A 91 -9.72 -10.81 -6.92
C VAL A 91 -9.28 -11.42 -5.60
N GLN A 92 -9.61 -12.69 -5.40
CA GLN A 92 -8.99 -13.50 -4.37
C GLN A 92 -7.66 -14.04 -4.86
N VAL A 93 -6.58 -13.65 -4.19
CA VAL A 93 -5.22 -14.16 -4.44
C VAL A 93 -4.97 -15.38 -3.57
N VAL A 94 -4.73 -16.52 -4.20
CA VAL A 94 -4.30 -17.76 -3.54
C VAL A 94 -2.92 -18.11 -4.04
N ARG A 95 -1.94 -18.20 -3.13
CA ARG A 95 -0.55 -18.48 -3.52
C ARG A 95 0.00 -19.68 -2.78
N ASN A 96 0.85 -20.44 -3.46
CA ASN A 96 1.72 -21.45 -2.87
C ASN A 96 3.14 -21.31 -3.45
N GLN A 97 3.98 -22.31 -3.25
CA GLN A 97 5.38 -22.27 -3.69
C GLN A 97 5.52 -22.24 -5.21
N ASP A 98 4.60 -22.85 -5.95
CA ASP A 98 4.72 -23.05 -7.40
C ASP A 98 3.83 -22.12 -8.22
N ALA A 99 2.67 -21.76 -7.68
CA ALA A 99 1.67 -20.97 -8.39
C ALA A 99 1.03 -19.86 -7.55
N VAL A 100 0.64 -18.80 -8.26
CA VAL A 100 -0.24 -17.72 -7.78
C VAL A 100 -1.51 -17.77 -8.61
N LYS A 101 -2.66 -17.82 -7.96
CA LYS A 101 -3.97 -17.82 -8.57
C LYS A 101 -4.71 -16.54 -8.24
N TRP A 102 -5.30 -15.92 -9.23
CA TRP A 102 -6.27 -14.85 -9.06
C TRP A 102 -7.64 -15.37 -9.45
N ILE A 103 -8.60 -15.27 -8.54
CA ILE A 103 -9.97 -15.76 -8.71
C ILE A 103 -10.90 -14.56 -8.61
N ASP A 104 -11.62 -14.24 -9.69
CA ASP A 104 -12.60 -13.14 -9.68
C ASP A 104 -13.94 -13.58 -9.03
N CYS A 105 -14.88 -12.64 -8.86
CA CYS A 105 -16.19 -12.92 -8.27
C CYS A 105 -17.10 -13.84 -9.09
N ARG A 106 -16.67 -14.23 -10.31
CA ARG A 106 -17.37 -15.15 -11.21
C ARG A 106 -16.64 -16.49 -11.33
N ASP A 107 -15.73 -16.78 -10.40
CA ASP A 107 -14.88 -17.97 -10.37
C ASP A 107 -13.98 -18.12 -11.62
N SER A 108 -13.69 -17.03 -12.33
CA SER A 108 -12.69 -17.03 -13.40
C SER A 108 -11.30 -17.04 -12.78
N GLU A 109 -10.49 -18.03 -13.15
CA GLU A 109 -9.16 -18.24 -12.58
C GLU A 109 -8.06 -17.87 -13.58
N LEU A 110 -7.09 -17.07 -13.13
CA LEU A 110 -5.80 -16.90 -13.77
C LEU A 110 -4.72 -17.53 -12.91
N THR A 111 -3.93 -18.44 -13.47
CA THR A 111 -2.80 -19.05 -12.78
C THR A 111 -1.49 -18.56 -13.36
N PHE A 112 -0.58 -18.12 -12.50
CA PHE A 112 0.77 -17.68 -12.83
C PHE A 112 1.78 -18.57 -12.11
N SER A 113 2.98 -18.76 -12.66
CA SER A 113 4.07 -19.34 -11.88
C SER A 113 4.53 -18.34 -10.80
N THR A 114 4.80 -18.80 -9.59
CA THR A 114 5.25 -17.94 -8.47
C THR A 114 6.48 -17.13 -8.84
N ALA A 115 7.47 -17.76 -9.48
CA ALA A 115 8.72 -17.09 -9.85
C ALA A 115 8.51 -15.96 -10.89
N GLN A 116 7.70 -16.20 -11.93
CA GLN A 116 7.40 -15.20 -12.95
C GLN A 116 6.59 -14.04 -12.36
N TYR A 117 5.59 -14.36 -11.53
CA TYR A 117 4.76 -13.39 -10.84
C TYR A 117 5.60 -12.47 -9.95
N ASP A 118 6.43 -13.02 -9.06
CA ASP A 118 7.28 -12.23 -8.16
C ASP A 118 8.26 -11.34 -8.92
N LEU A 119 8.85 -11.87 -10.00
CA LEU A 119 9.73 -11.08 -10.86
C LEU A 119 9.00 -9.91 -11.51
N ALA A 120 7.78 -10.12 -12.01
CA ALA A 120 6.95 -9.08 -12.59
C ALA A 120 6.57 -8.01 -11.55
N MET A 121 6.11 -8.42 -10.36
CA MET A 121 5.81 -7.51 -9.25
C MET A 121 7.02 -6.68 -8.85
N HIS A 122 8.18 -7.34 -8.68
CA HIS A 122 9.40 -6.68 -8.28
C HIS A 122 9.85 -5.65 -9.33
N ARG A 123 9.84 -6.01 -10.61
CA ARG A 123 10.19 -5.08 -11.69
C ARG A 123 9.26 -3.89 -11.72
N ALA A 124 7.95 -4.12 -11.72
CA ALA A 124 6.95 -3.07 -11.83
C ALA A 124 6.94 -2.15 -10.61
N LYS A 125 7.06 -2.69 -9.39
CA LYS A 125 7.13 -1.90 -8.15
C LYS A 125 8.35 -0.97 -8.08
N ASN A 126 9.43 -1.32 -8.77
CA ASN A 126 10.67 -0.55 -8.81
C ASN A 126 10.85 0.25 -10.12
N ASP A 127 9.86 0.22 -11.02
CA ASP A 127 9.86 1.05 -12.21
C ASP A 127 9.26 2.42 -11.88
N PHE A 128 10.10 3.44 -12.00
CA PHE A 128 9.73 4.84 -11.79
C PHE A 128 9.90 5.67 -13.08
N ALA A 129 10.14 5.03 -14.23
CA ALA A 129 10.36 5.74 -15.49
C ALA A 129 9.12 6.51 -15.97
N TRP A 130 7.94 6.14 -15.49
CA TRP A 130 6.67 6.81 -15.75
C TRP A 130 6.44 8.07 -14.90
N GLU A 131 7.22 8.28 -13.83
CA GLU A 131 6.98 9.38 -12.90
C GLU A 131 7.35 10.74 -13.51
N SER A 132 6.42 11.69 -13.45
CA SER A 132 6.75 13.10 -13.63
C SER A 132 7.59 13.62 -12.44
N PRO A 133 8.20 14.83 -12.54
CA PRO A 133 8.85 15.46 -11.40
C PRO A 133 7.94 15.57 -10.17
N ASN A 134 6.67 15.89 -10.36
CA ASN A 134 5.65 15.92 -9.32
C ASN A 134 5.49 14.56 -8.63
N ARG A 135 5.31 13.48 -9.39
CA ARG A 135 5.17 12.12 -8.82
C ARG A 135 6.45 11.68 -8.09
N THR A 136 7.61 12.02 -8.65
CA THR A 136 8.91 11.76 -8.01
C THR A 136 9.02 12.51 -6.66
N ALA A 137 8.58 13.77 -6.62
CA ALA A 137 8.57 14.60 -5.41
C ALA A 137 7.65 14.00 -4.33
N GLU A 138 6.42 13.66 -4.70
CA GLU A 138 5.43 13.02 -3.82
C GLU A 138 5.98 11.72 -3.21
N ARG A 139 6.48 10.80 -4.04
CA ARG A 139 7.03 9.51 -3.57
C ARG A 139 8.22 9.70 -2.63
N ARG A 140 9.17 10.56 -2.98
CA ARG A 140 10.38 10.77 -2.16
C ARG A 140 10.05 11.47 -0.84
N ALA A 141 9.16 12.46 -0.85
CA ALA A 141 8.69 13.10 0.37
C ALA A 141 7.90 12.14 1.26
N ALA A 142 6.99 11.33 0.70
CA ALA A 142 6.25 10.32 1.44
C ALA A 142 7.18 9.29 2.11
N LYS A 143 8.30 8.92 1.46
CA LYS A 143 9.31 8.05 2.07
C LYS A 143 9.97 8.68 3.31
N ILE A 144 10.22 9.99 3.30
CA ILE A 144 10.77 10.72 4.45
C ILE A 144 9.74 10.80 5.58
N LEU A 145 8.47 11.01 5.23
CA LEU A 145 7.37 11.18 6.18
C LEU A 145 6.75 9.86 6.67
N ASN A 146 7.20 8.73 6.13
CA ASN A 146 6.66 7.43 6.48
C ASN A 146 6.86 7.13 7.97
N GLY A 147 5.77 6.84 8.68
CA GLY A 147 5.77 6.60 10.12
C GLY A 147 5.78 7.85 10.99
N ILE A 148 5.77 9.06 10.41
CA ILE A 148 5.64 10.30 11.18
C ILE A 148 4.24 10.38 11.79
N VAL A 149 4.21 10.71 13.08
CA VAL A 149 3.01 11.01 13.87
C VAL A 149 3.20 12.40 14.48
N LEU A 150 2.21 13.27 14.32
CA LEU A 150 2.21 14.60 14.93
C LEU A 150 2.08 14.51 16.46
N PRO A 151 2.45 15.53 17.24
CA PRO A 151 2.35 15.51 18.70
C PRO A 151 0.94 15.23 19.24
N ASP A 152 -0.09 15.55 18.47
CA ASP A 152 -1.49 15.25 18.78
C ASP A 152 -1.96 13.91 18.19
N GLY A 153 -1.06 13.01 17.78
CA GLY A 153 -1.40 11.64 17.41
C GLY A 153 -1.93 11.45 15.99
N PHE A 154 -1.87 12.46 15.12
CA PHE A 154 -2.23 12.30 13.71
C PHE A 154 -1.10 11.65 12.93
N SER A 155 -1.38 10.53 12.27
CA SER A 155 -0.40 9.76 11.51
C SER A 155 -0.38 10.18 10.05
N PHE A 156 0.81 10.30 9.46
CA PHE A 156 0.97 10.59 8.04
C PHE A 156 0.22 9.56 7.18
N GLN A 157 -0.44 10.04 6.12
CA GLN A 157 -1.16 9.20 5.15
C GLN A 157 -0.57 9.33 3.75
N TRP A 158 -0.53 10.55 3.21
CA TRP A 158 -0.10 10.79 1.84
C TRP A 158 0.47 12.19 1.66
N ALA A 159 1.22 12.36 0.57
CA ALA A 159 1.73 13.65 0.10
C ALA A 159 1.30 13.87 -1.36
N SER A 160 0.91 15.10 -1.71
CA SER A 160 0.55 15.46 -3.08
C SER A 160 1.04 16.84 -3.49
N THR A 161 1.52 16.95 -4.72
CA THR A 161 1.85 18.22 -5.40
C THR A 161 0.86 18.54 -6.53
N ARG A 162 -0.22 17.78 -6.65
CA ARG A 162 -1.22 17.92 -7.73
C ARG A 162 -2.37 18.84 -7.36
N ILE A 163 -2.49 19.20 -6.08
CA ILE A 163 -3.57 20.06 -5.57
C ILE A 163 -3.29 21.52 -5.92
N ARG A 164 -2.03 21.96 -5.79
CA ARG A 164 -1.57 23.33 -6.10
C ARG A 164 -0.13 23.33 -6.58
N ASP A 165 0.16 24.27 -7.47
CA ASP A 165 1.51 24.51 -7.97
C ASP A 165 2.45 24.93 -6.84
N SER A 166 3.68 24.39 -6.86
CA SER A 166 4.74 24.72 -5.91
C SER A 166 4.37 24.51 -4.43
N VAL A 167 3.35 23.69 -4.17
CA VAL A 167 2.97 23.25 -2.83
C VAL A 167 3.00 21.72 -2.76
N LEU A 168 3.59 21.19 -1.70
CA LEU A 168 3.50 19.80 -1.28
C LEU A 168 2.50 19.73 -0.12
N THR A 169 1.29 19.29 -0.43
CA THR A 169 0.23 19.11 0.55
C THR A 169 0.36 17.73 1.20
N LEU A 170 0.40 17.69 2.51
CA LEU A 170 0.49 16.50 3.34
C LEU A 170 -0.85 16.25 4.03
N SER A 171 -1.26 15.00 4.10
CA SER A 171 -2.40 14.57 4.90
C SER A 171 -1.97 13.73 6.08
N PHE A 172 -2.53 14.04 7.23
CA PHE A 172 -2.44 13.23 8.43
C PHE A 172 -3.85 12.85 8.90
N LEU A 173 -4.03 11.65 9.46
CA LEU A 173 -5.33 11.12 9.86
C LEU A 173 -5.30 10.63 11.30
N ARG A 174 -6.37 10.89 12.05
CA ARG A 174 -6.64 10.34 13.37
C ARG A 174 -8.14 10.23 13.57
N ASP A 175 -8.63 9.05 13.96
CA ASP A 175 -10.05 8.82 14.27
C ASP A 175 -11.02 9.31 13.17
N GLY A 176 -10.65 9.11 11.90
CA GLY A 176 -11.43 9.57 10.74
C GLY A 176 -11.36 11.08 10.46
N VAL A 177 -10.65 11.86 11.27
CA VAL A 177 -10.42 13.29 11.07
C VAL A 177 -9.11 13.51 10.33
N GLN A 178 -9.15 14.31 9.28
CA GLN A 178 -7.99 14.65 8.46
C GLN A 178 -7.42 16.02 8.83
N LYS A 179 -6.09 16.11 8.92
CA LYS A 179 -5.33 17.36 9.02
C LYS A 179 -4.49 17.53 7.76
N ILE A 180 -4.54 18.72 7.19
CA ILE A 180 -3.75 19.10 6.03
C ILE A 180 -2.63 20.05 6.44
N VAL A 181 -1.41 19.76 5.98
CA VAL A 181 -0.24 20.62 6.17
C VAL A 181 0.37 20.89 4.81
N ASP A 182 0.66 22.15 4.52
CA ASP A 182 1.26 22.54 3.25
C ASP A 182 2.72 22.92 3.45
N LEU A 183 3.57 22.35 2.61
CA LEU A 183 4.99 22.69 2.54
C LEU A 183 5.26 23.36 1.19
N VAL A 184 6.04 24.43 1.20
CA VAL A 184 6.49 25.08 -0.05
C VAL A 184 7.57 24.22 -0.69
N TRP A 185 7.54 24.08 -2.02
CA TRP A 185 8.65 23.56 -2.81
C TRP A 185 8.75 24.33 -4.14
N ASP A 186 9.79 24.12 -4.93
CA ASP A 186 10.02 24.92 -6.13
C ASP A 186 9.21 24.51 -7.38
N GLY A 187 8.42 23.44 -7.31
CA GLY A 187 7.57 22.97 -8.40
C GLY A 187 8.31 22.27 -9.55
N VAL A 188 9.64 22.14 -9.47
CA VAL A 188 10.47 21.62 -10.58
C VAL A 188 11.37 20.49 -10.12
N ARG A 189 12.04 20.65 -8.96
CA ARG A 189 13.05 19.71 -8.47
C ARG A 189 12.47 18.90 -7.31
N PRO A 190 12.33 17.58 -7.45
CA PRO A 190 11.90 16.70 -6.35
C PRO A 190 12.72 16.88 -5.06
N GLU A 191 13.99 17.25 -5.18
CA GLU A 191 14.89 17.52 -4.07
C GLU A 191 14.40 18.68 -3.19
N SER A 192 13.76 19.70 -3.78
CA SER A 192 13.20 20.81 -3.00
C SER A 192 12.04 20.35 -2.12
N ALA A 193 11.18 19.46 -2.61
CA ALA A 193 10.11 18.87 -1.81
C ALA A 193 10.68 18.01 -0.66
N CYS A 194 11.76 17.26 -0.93
CA CYS A 194 12.44 16.44 0.07
C CYS A 194 13.09 17.29 1.17
N ALA A 195 13.69 18.42 0.81
CA ALA A 195 14.27 19.37 1.76
C ALA A 195 13.19 19.96 2.67
N SER A 196 12.04 20.33 2.11
CA SER A 196 10.90 20.84 2.89
C SER A 196 10.33 19.78 3.83
N ALA A 197 10.16 18.54 3.37
CA ALA A 197 9.72 17.43 4.20
C ALA A 197 10.71 17.12 5.34
N THR A 198 12.01 17.12 5.06
CA THR A 198 13.06 16.93 6.09
C THR A 198 13.03 18.05 7.13
N THR A 199 12.91 19.30 6.70
CA THR A 199 12.82 20.46 7.59
C THR A 199 11.60 20.37 8.50
N PHE A 200 10.46 19.98 7.94
CA PHE A 200 9.23 19.76 8.71
C PHE A 200 9.42 18.69 9.79
N VAL A 201 10.02 17.55 9.47
CA VAL A 201 10.30 16.49 10.46
C VAL A 201 11.24 16.96 11.56
N ALA A 202 12.30 17.71 11.23
CA ALA A 202 13.23 18.25 12.23
C ALA A 202 12.53 19.19 13.23
N GLN A 203 11.64 20.06 12.73
CA GLN A 203 10.88 20.99 13.57
C GLN A 203 9.90 20.27 14.52
N LEU A 204 9.32 19.14 14.11
CA LEU A 204 8.49 18.32 15.01
C LEU A 204 9.30 17.73 16.17
N GLY A 205 10.55 17.33 15.92
CA GLY A 205 11.45 16.82 16.96
C GLY A 205 11.82 17.88 17.99
N GLU A 206 12.13 19.10 17.54
CA GLU A 206 12.46 20.23 18.42
C GLU A 206 11.28 20.63 19.32
N GLN A 207 10.05 20.63 18.78
CA GLN A 207 8.85 20.94 19.55
C GLN A 207 8.53 19.88 20.62
N SER A 208 8.85 18.62 20.33
CA SER A 208 8.64 17.51 21.28
C SER A 208 9.60 17.61 22.48
N HIS A 209 10.84 18.07 22.26
CA HIS A 209 11.81 18.31 23.34
C HIS A 209 11.52 19.57 24.17
N ALA A 210 10.92 20.61 23.58
CA ALA A 210 10.56 21.83 24.29
C ALA A 210 9.39 21.64 25.29
N LEU A 211 8.69 20.51 25.23
CA LEU A 211 7.54 20.17 26.08
C LEU A 211 7.85 19.16 27.19
N GLU A 212 9.10 18.68 27.33
CA GLU A 212 9.47 17.93 28.54
C GLU A 212 9.39 18.86 29.76
N PRO A 213 8.60 18.54 30.80
CA PRO A 213 8.56 19.35 32.01
C PRO A 213 9.94 19.28 32.65
N ALA A 214 10.54 20.45 32.90
CA ALA A 214 11.72 20.56 33.76
C ALA A 214 11.44 19.74 35.03
N ALA A 215 12.25 18.71 35.27
CA ALA A 215 12.17 17.88 36.46
C ALA A 215 12.06 18.83 37.67
N GLY A 216 10.87 18.86 38.28
CA GLY A 216 10.61 19.72 39.43
C GLY A 216 11.59 19.35 40.54
N PRO A 217 12.09 20.32 41.32
CA PRO A 217 13.05 20.04 42.37
C PRO A 217 12.45 19.05 43.36
N ASP A 218 13.23 18.02 43.67
CA ASP A 218 13.02 17.09 44.79
C ASP A 218 12.59 17.90 46.01
N THR A 219 11.34 17.71 46.43
CA THR A 219 10.90 18.23 47.72
C THR A 219 11.30 17.20 48.77
N ASP A 220 12.43 17.48 49.41
CA ASP A 220 12.93 16.77 50.59
C ASP A 220 11.79 16.46 51.57
N GLY A 221 11.56 15.17 51.76
CA GLY A 221 10.63 14.63 52.73
C GLY A 221 11.07 15.01 54.15
N LYS A 222 10.39 16.00 54.74
CA LYS A 222 10.39 16.19 56.19
C LYS A 222 9.54 15.10 56.84
N SER A 223 10.23 14.16 57.49
CA SER A 223 9.66 13.17 58.41
C SER A 223 8.81 13.83 59.50
N LEU A 224 7.58 13.35 59.66
CA LEU A 224 6.75 13.58 60.85
C LEU A 224 7.14 12.60 61.96
N PRO A 225 7.21 13.02 63.24
CA PRO A 225 7.49 12.12 64.35
C PRO A 225 6.23 11.34 64.77
N PRO A 226 6.38 10.16 65.40
CA PRO A 226 5.25 9.34 65.82
C PRO A 226 4.53 9.93 67.04
N ALA A 227 3.20 9.85 67.02
CA ALA A 227 2.33 10.22 68.13
C ALA A 227 2.44 9.19 69.28
N GLN A 228 2.43 9.69 70.52
CA GLN A 228 2.23 8.93 71.76
C GLN A 228 0.75 8.89 72.12
#